data_AF-A0A381MZV9-F1
#
_entry.id   AF-A0A381MZV9-F1
#
_cell.length_a   1.000
_cell.length_b   1.000
_cell.length_c   1.000
_cell.angle_alpha   90.00
_cell.angle_beta   90.00
_cell.angle_gamma   90.00
#
_symmetry.space_group_name_H-M   'P 1'
#
loop_
_entity.id
_entity.type
_entity.pdbx_description
1 polymer ?
#
loop_
_entity_poly.entity_id
_entity_poly.type
_entity_poly.pdbx_seq_one_letter_code
_entity_poly.pdbx_strand_id
1 'polypeptide(L)'
;MKIILASSSPSRRKILKNAGIDFLVKKPLITESREKKKYKGPQKRLALYLAEKKALSIKSQKDTIVIGADQVLFFQGKIFDKPRSINEAKKHLSLLSGRTHSLVCGTVITKNDRIVWKHTEECKMMMHKLEKNYLDQYLKLTGKKVLRSVGAYTIEG
;
A
#
# COMPACT_ATOMS: atom_id res chain seq x y z
N MET A 1 -10.42 -18.43 17.61
CA MET A 1 -10.76 -17.36 16.64
C MET A 1 -9.70 -17.36 15.55
N LYS A 2 -10.07 -17.36 14.27
CA LYS A 2 -9.12 -17.47 13.15
C LYS A 2 -8.91 -16.11 12.48
N ILE A 3 -7.67 -15.72 12.20
CA ILE A 3 -7.35 -14.46 11.52
C ILE A 3 -6.79 -14.75 10.13
N ILE A 4 -7.28 -14.02 9.13
CA ILE A 4 -6.79 -14.07 7.75
C ILE A 4 -6.32 -12.68 7.33
N LEU A 5 -5.06 -12.56 6.91
CA LEU A 5 -4.57 -11.40 6.18
C LEU A 5 -4.88 -11.56 4.69
N ALA A 6 -5.82 -10.76 4.18
CA ALA A 6 -6.13 -10.63 2.76
C ALA A 6 -5.09 -9.72 2.07
N SER A 7 -3.85 -10.20 1.92
CA SER A 7 -2.77 -9.43 1.30
C SER A 7 -1.70 -10.32 0.67
N SER A 8 -1.12 -9.85 -0.45
CA SER A 8 0.12 -10.41 -1.00
C SER A 8 1.37 -9.69 -0.50
N SER A 9 1.23 -8.59 0.25
CA SER A 9 2.34 -7.72 0.70
C SER A 9 3.23 -8.43 1.74
N PRO A 10 4.56 -8.55 1.48
CA PRO A 10 5.52 -9.01 2.48
C PRO A 10 5.59 -8.13 3.73
N SER A 11 5.60 -6.81 3.56
CA SER A 11 5.69 -5.86 4.69
C SER A 11 4.50 -6.00 5.64
N ARG A 12 3.27 -6.14 5.13
CA ARG A 12 2.08 -6.36 5.99
C ARG A 12 2.14 -7.67 6.76
N ARG A 13 2.66 -8.74 6.16
CA ARG A 13 2.91 -10.00 6.87
C ARG A 13 3.92 -9.79 8.00
N LYS A 14 5.01 -9.06 7.72
CA LYS A 14 6.05 -8.76 8.71
C LYS A 14 5.48 -7.94 9.88
N ILE A 15 4.66 -6.92 9.61
CA ILE A 15 4.00 -6.09 10.64
C ILE A 15 3.16 -6.96 11.58
N LEU A 16 2.24 -7.78 11.06
CA LEU A 16 1.38 -8.62 11.91
C LEU A 16 2.18 -9.68 12.67
N LYS A 17 3.19 -10.29 12.02
CA LYS A 17 4.07 -11.27 12.68
C LYS A 17 4.85 -10.64 13.84
N ASN A 18 5.39 -9.44 13.64
CA ASN A 18 6.12 -8.71 14.67
C ASN A 18 5.22 -8.26 15.83
N ALA A 19 3.91 -8.09 15.57
CA ALA A 19 2.91 -7.84 16.60
C ALA A 19 2.49 -9.10 17.38
N GLY A 20 3.09 -10.27 17.11
CA GLY A 20 2.76 -11.53 17.78
C GLY A 20 1.41 -12.14 17.38
N ILE A 21 0.84 -11.69 16.25
CA ILE A 21 -0.47 -12.15 15.79
C ILE A 21 -0.27 -13.43 14.97
N ASP A 22 -1.00 -14.49 15.31
CA ASP A 22 -1.11 -15.69 14.48
C ASP A 22 -2.19 -15.49 13.40
N PHE A 23 -1.83 -15.72 12.14
CA PHE A 23 -2.72 -15.49 11.00
C PHE A 23 -2.37 -16.35 9.80
N LEU A 24 -3.37 -16.62 8.98
CA LEU A 24 -3.19 -17.16 7.64
C LEU A 24 -3.13 -16.05 6.60
N VAL A 25 -2.40 -16.28 5.52
CA VAL A 25 -2.32 -15.34 4.39
C VAL A 25 -3.19 -15.86 3.26
N LYS A 26 -4.08 -15.01 2.74
CA LYS A 26 -4.80 -15.28 1.49
C LYS A 26 -4.59 -14.14 0.51
N LYS A 27 -4.29 -14.49 -0.74
CA LYS A 27 -4.25 -13.50 -1.83
C LYS A 27 -5.68 -12.97 -2.06
N PRO A 28 -5.89 -11.63 -2.07
CA PRO A 28 -7.18 -11.07 -2.40
C PRO A 28 -7.69 -11.49 -3.77
N LEU A 29 -8.99 -11.72 -3.91
CA LEU A 29 -9.64 -12.12 -5.16
C LEU A 29 -10.11 -10.91 -5.98
N ILE A 30 -9.31 -9.84 -6.01
CA ILE A 30 -9.61 -8.61 -6.76
C ILE A 30 -8.44 -8.24 -7.67
N THR A 31 -8.76 -7.50 -8.73
CA THR A 31 -7.75 -6.80 -9.54
C THR A 31 -7.73 -5.33 -9.15
N GLU A 32 -6.67 -4.88 -8.47
CA GLU A 32 -6.55 -3.50 -7.96
C GLU A 32 -6.77 -2.43 -9.04
N SER A 33 -6.20 -2.62 -10.24
CA SER A 33 -6.36 -1.66 -11.33
C SER A 33 -7.80 -1.54 -11.84
N ARG A 34 -8.59 -2.63 -11.77
CA ARG A 34 -10.02 -2.59 -12.11
C ARG A 34 -10.82 -1.86 -11.03
N GLU A 35 -10.52 -2.13 -9.76
CA GLU A 35 -11.17 -1.46 -8.63
C GLU A 35 -10.86 0.05 -8.58
N LYS A 36 -9.61 0.45 -8.87
CA LYS A 36 -9.22 1.86 -9.01
C LYS A 36 -10.03 2.60 -10.07
N LYS A 37 -10.32 1.98 -11.22
CA LYS A 37 -11.12 2.60 -12.30
C LYS A 37 -12.59 2.82 -11.91
N LYS A 38 -13.15 1.93 -11.08
CA LYS A 38 -14.52 2.04 -10.56
C LYS A 38 -14.64 3.11 -9.48
N TYR A 39 -13.56 3.41 -8.77
CA TYR A 39 -13.57 4.37 -7.68
C TYR A 39 -13.73 5.81 -8.18
N LYS A 40 -14.76 6.52 -7.68
CA LYS A 40 -15.07 7.92 -8.02
C LYS A 40 -14.97 8.87 -6.82
N GLY A 41 -14.55 8.36 -5.66
CA GLY A 41 -14.45 9.16 -4.44
C GLY A 41 -13.15 9.96 -4.34
N PRO A 42 -12.94 10.65 -3.21
CA PRO A 42 -11.73 11.42 -2.96
C PRO A 42 -10.47 10.55 -3.01
N GLN A 43 -9.41 11.04 -3.66
CA GLN A 43 -8.16 10.30 -3.86
C GLN A 43 -7.56 9.73 -2.55
N LYS A 44 -7.60 10.49 -1.45
CA LYS A 44 -7.11 10.03 -0.14
C LYS A 44 -7.90 8.85 0.45
N ARG A 45 -9.16 8.66 0.04
CA ARG A 45 -9.99 7.53 0.50
C ARG A 45 -9.81 6.26 -0.35
N LEU A 46 -9.00 6.31 -1.41
CA LEU A 46 -8.75 5.17 -2.28
C LEU A 46 -8.11 3.99 -1.53
N ALA A 47 -7.18 4.25 -0.60
CA ALA A 47 -6.54 3.18 0.18
C ALA A 47 -7.57 2.41 1.02
N LEU A 48 -8.48 3.11 1.70
CA LEU A 48 -9.55 2.48 2.48
C LEU A 48 -10.51 1.69 1.59
N TYR A 49 -10.88 2.25 0.44
CA TYR A 49 -11.72 1.56 -0.53
C TYR A 49 -11.08 0.24 -1.00
N LEU A 50 -9.80 0.26 -1.37
CA LEU A 50 -9.11 -0.95 -1.82
C LEU A 50 -8.92 -1.96 -0.68
N ALA A 51 -8.63 -1.50 0.55
CA ALA A 51 -8.56 -2.34 1.73
C ALA A 51 -9.89 -3.07 1.99
N GLU A 52 -11.01 -2.36 1.86
CA GLU A 52 -12.36 -2.94 1.95
C GLU A 52 -12.59 -4.01 0.88
N LYS A 53 -12.30 -3.71 -0.40
CA LYS A 53 -12.46 -4.68 -1.48
C LYS A 53 -11.60 -5.93 -1.26
N LYS A 54 -10.38 -5.77 -0.71
CA LYS A 54 -9.51 -6.90 -0.36
C LYS A 54 -10.12 -7.76 0.75
N ALA A 55 -10.55 -7.15 1.85
CA ALA A 55 -11.14 -7.87 2.99
C ALA A 55 -12.40 -8.63 2.57
N LEU A 56 -13.32 -7.97 1.85
CA LEU A 56 -14.58 -8.56 1.40
C LEU A 56 -14.41 -9.63 0.30
N SER A 57 -13.28 -9.66 -0.41
CA SER A 57 -13.02 -10.67 -1.43
C SER A 57 -12.77 -12.06 -0.88
N ILE A 58 -12.47 -12.17 0.43
CA ILE A 58 -12.23 -13.44 1.10
C ILE A 58 -13.48 -13.81 1.89
N LYS A 59 -14.20 -14.81 1.40
CA LYS A 59 -15.29 -15.44 2.15
C LYS A 59 -14.75 -16.19 3.36
N SER A 60 -15.42 -16.01 4.48
CA SER A 60 -14.96 -16.45 5.79
C SER A 60 -15.98 -17.37 6.46
N GLN A 61 -15.50 -18.37 7.18
CA GLN A 61 -16.35 -19.21 8.03
C GLN A 61 -16.74 -18.45 9.30
N LYS A 62 -17.68 -19.00 10.07
CA LYS A 62 -18.06 -18.46 11.38
C LYS A 62 -16.82 -18.27 12.26
N ASP A 63 -16.79 -17.16 13.01
CA ASP A 63 -15.71 -16.80 13.94
C ASP A 63 -14.31 -16.64 13.30
N THR A 64 -14.30 -16.28 12.02
CA THR A 64 -13.11 -15.86 11.29
C THR A 64 -13.10 -14.34 11.07
N ILE A 65 -11.96 -13.72 11.33
CA ILE A 65 -11.66 -12.32 11.02
C ILE A 65 -10.84 -12.25 9.74
N VAL A 66 -11.19 -11.35 8.84
CA VAL A 66 -10.35 -11.01 7.67
C VAL A 66 -9.87 -9.58 7.77
N ILE A 67 -8.56 -9.38 7.64
CA ILE A 67 -7.89 -8.08 7.62
C ILE A 67 -7.51 -7.76 6.18
N GLY A 68 -8.10 -6.71 5.62
CA GLY A 68 -7.67 -6.11 4.37
C GLY A 68 -6.93 -4.80 4.64
N ALA A 69 -5.88 -4.53 3.87
CA ALA A 69 -5.17 -3.27 3.96
C ALA A 69 -4.60 -2.84 2.61
N ASP A 70 -4.57 -1.53 2.39
CA ASP A 70 -3.95 -0.90 1.23
C ASP A 70 -3.24 0.41 1.61
N GLN A 71 -2.32 0.85 0.77
CA GLN A 71 -1.59 2.10 0.94
C GLN A 71 -1.42 2.77 -0.42
N VAL A 72 -1.62 4.08 -0.44
CA VAL A 72 -1.37 4.91 -1.62
C VAL A 72 -0.41 6.04 -1.24
N LEU A 73 0.43 6.44 -2.19
CA LEU A 73 1.20 7.67 -2.07
C LEU A 73 0.39 8.79 -2.73
N PHE A 74 0.11 9.83 -1.96
CA PHE A 74 -0.60 11.03 -2.40
C PHE A 74 0.34 12.22 -2.39
N PHE A 75 0.41 12.92 -3.52
CA PHE A 75 1.25 14.10 -3.68
C PHE A 75 0.56 15.09 -4.63
N GLN A 76 0.39 16.34 -4.18
CA GLN A 76 -0.21 17.44 -4.95
C GLN A 76 -1.49 17.06 -5.71
N GLY A 77 -2.47 16.49 -4.99
CA GLY A 77 -3.77 16.14 -5.59
C GLY A 77 -3.80 14.82 -6.36
N LYS A 78 -2.66 14.13 -6.53
CA LYS A 78 -2.54 12.92 -7.35
C LYS A 78 -2.10 11.71 -6.53
N ILE A 79 -2.57 10.54 -6.93
CA ILE A 79 -2.10 9.25 -6.43
C ILE A 79 -1.00 8.73 -7.34
N PHE A 80 0.06 8.21 -6.75
CA PHE A 80 1.15 7.56 -7.46
C PHE A 80 0.95 6.05 -7.46
N ASP A 81 1.10 5.46 -8.63
CA ASP A 81 1.22 4.02 -8.78
C ASP A 81 2.68 3.57 -8.65
N LYS A 82 2.87 2.26 -8.65
CA LYS A 82 4.21 1.68 -8.79
C LYS A 82 4.76 2.03 -10.18
N PRO A 83 6.02 2.50 -10.27
CA PRO A 83 6.60 2.82 -11.57
C PRO A 83 6.74 1.55 -12.41
N ARG A 84 6.49 1.67 -13.71
CA ARG A 84 6.56 0.58 -14.69
C ARG A 84 7.96 0.39 -15.25
N SER A 85 8.84 1.36 -15.04
CA SER A 85 10.22 1.37 -15.52
C SER A 85 11.16 2.13 -14.57
N ILE A 86 12.48 1.91 -14.71
CA ILE A 86 13.50 2.67 -13.97
C ILE A 86 13.42 4.17 -14.30
N ASN A 87 13.12 4.51 -15.56
CA ASN A 87 12.93 5.90 -15.97
C ASN A 87 11.72 6.55 -15.28
N GLU A 88 10.62 5.82 -15.13
CA GLU A 88 9.46 6.28 -14.37
C GLU A 88 9.75 6.39 -12.88
N ALA A 89 10.51 5.44 -12.31
CA ALA A 89 10.99 5.51 -10.93
C ALA A 89 11.85 6.77 -10.69
N LYS A 90 12.77 7.09 -11.61
CA LYS A 90 13.57 8.32 -11.58
C LYS A 90 12.68 9.56 -11.58
N LYS A 91 11.66 9.62 -12.45
CA LYS A 91 10.68 10.71 -12.48
C LYS A 91 9.92 10.85 -11.17
N HIS A 92 9.46 9.74 -10.58
CA HIS A 92 8.78 9.76 -9.28
C HIS A 92 9.68 10.35 -8.20
N LEU A 93 10.90 9.83 -8.06
CA LEU A 93 11.87 10.29 -7.06
C LEU A 93 12.26 11.76 -7.27
N SER A 94 12.49 12.19 -8.51
CA SER A 94 12.75 13.60 -8.83
C SER A 94 11.60 14.52 -8.43
N LEU A 95 10.34 14.09 -8.60
CA LEU A 95 9.16 14.88 -8.23
C LEU A 95 9.00 15.03 -6.72
N LEU A 96 9.37 13.99 -5.97
CA LEU A 96 9.27 13.95 -4.50
C LEU A 96 10.48 14.60 -3.80
N SER A 97 11.63 14.67 -4.47
CA SER A 97 12.88 15.27 -3.96
C SER A 97 12.67 16.64 -3.32
N GLY A 98 13.09 16.78 -2.06
CA GLY A 98 12.97 18.02 -1.29
C GLY A 98 11.55 18.44 -0.92
N ARG A 99 10.55 17.55 -1.06
CA ARG A 99 9.13 17.87 -0.86
C ARG A 99 8.47 16.89 0.09
N THR A 100 7.33 17.33 0.62
CA THR A 100 6.48 16.52 1.49
C THR A 100 5.38 15.84 0.67
N HIS A 101 5.21 14.54 0.88
CA HIS A 101 4.13 13.71 0.33
C HIS A 101 3.47 12.89 1.44
N SER A 102 2.28 12.37 1.17
CA SER A 102 1.51 11.61 2.14
C SER A 102 1.46 10.14 1.76
N LEU A 103 1.74 9.27 2.73
CA LEU A 103 1.38 7.86 2.65
C LEU A 103 0.05 7.68 3.38
N VAL A 104 -1.00 7.37 2.62
CA VAL A 104 -2.34 7.15 3.20
C VAL A 104 -2.60 5.65 3.22
N CYS A 105 -2.81 5.10 4.41
CA CYS A 105 -3.08 3.69 4.64
C CYS A 105 -4.55 3.50 5.02
N GLY A 106 -5.19 2.51 4.40
CA GLY A 106 -6.52 2.06 4.76
C GLY A 106 -6.43 0.65 5.32
N THR A 107 -7.12 0.40 6.45
CA THR A 107 -7.24 -0.93 7.04
C THR A 107 -8.70 -1.24 7.34
N VAL A 108 -9.12 -2.45 7.02
CA VAL A 108 -10.49 -2.92 7.18
C VAL A 108 -10.49 -4.30 7.81
N ILE A 109 -11.38 -4.50 8.78
CA ILE A 109 -11.60 -5.78 9.44
C ILE A 109 -13.03 -6.22 9.14
N THR A 110 -13.18 -7.43 8.64
CA THR A 110 -14.48 -8.10 8.48
C THR A 110 -14.59 -9.30 9.42
N LYS A 111 -15.82 -9.57 9.86
CA LYS A 111 -16.21 -10.77 10.60
C LYS A 111 -17.53 -11.26 10.03
N ASN A 112 -17.63 -12.56 9.74
CA ASN A 112 -18.81 -13.16 9.09
C ASN A 112 -19.22 -12.38 7.83
N ASP A 113 -18.24 -12.07 6.97
CA ASP A 113 -18.38 -11.29 5.74
C ASP A 113 -18.94 -9.87 5.88
N ARG A 114 -19.11 -9.35 7.11
CA ARG A 114 -19.54 -7.98 7.38
C ARG A 114 -18.36 -7.17 7.87
N ILE A 115 -18.29 -5.91 7.45
CA ILE A 115 -17.27 -4.99 7.95
C ILE A 115 -17.64 -4.61 9.38
N VAL A 116 -16.73 -4.85 10.30
CA VAL A 116 -16.90 -4.52 11.72
C VAL A 116 -16.01 -3.36 12.16
N TRP A 117 -14.96 -3.04 11.39
CA TRP A 117 -14.08 -1.92 11.67
C TRP A 117 -13.36 -1.43 10.41
N LYS A 118 -13.12 -0.13 10.34
CA LYS A 118 -12.40 0.57 9.27
C LYS A 118 -11.56 1.68 9.89
N HIS A 119 -10.34 1.87 9.39
CA HIS A 119 -9.48 2.99 9.78
C HIS A 119 -8.67 3.50 8.61
N THR A 120 -8.45 4.81 8.59
CA THR A 120 -7.54 5.47 7.65
C THR A 120 -6.52 6.27 8.44
N GLU A 121 -5.24 6.06 8.13
CA GLU A 121 -4.14 6.78 8.74
C GLU A 121 -3.33 7.49 7.64
N GLU A 122 -2.89 8.72 7.90
CA GLU A 122 -2.05 9.50 6.97
C GLU A 122 -0.72 9.85 7.64
N CYS A 123 0.38 9.35 7.05
CA CYS A 123 1.72 9.74 7.46
C CYS A 123 2.30 10.71 6.43
N LYS A 124 2.76 11.89 6.88
CA LYS A 124 3.46 12.86 6.04
C LYS A 124 4.96 12.57 6.08
N MET A 125 5.54 12.45 4.89
CA MET A 125 6.95 12.14 4.68
C MET A 125 7.61 13.30 3.96
N MET A 126 8.72 13.81 4.47
CA MET A 126 9.56 14.78 3.76
C MET A 126 10.78 14.06 3.17
N MET A 127 10.93 14.11 1.85
CA MET A 127 12.12 13.58 1.20
C MET A 127 13.24 14.63 1.25
N HIS A 128 14.46 14.20 1.57
CA HIS A 128 15.63 15.04 1.38
C HIS A 128 15.74 15.52 -0.07
N LYS A 129 16.41 16.65 -0.28
CA LYS A 129 16.77 17.08 -1.63
C LYS A 129 17.78 16.08 -2.20
N LEU A 130 17.37 15.33 -3.21
CA LEU A 130 18.18 14.35 -3.90
C LEU A 130 19.00 15.03 -4.99
N GLU A 131 20.32 14.91 -4.91
CA GLU A 131 21.20 15.28 -6.00
C GLU A 131 21.12 14.27 -7.15
N LYS A 132 21.40 14.73 -8.38
CA LYS A 132 21.28 13.89 -9.58
C LYS A 132 22.17 12.65 -9.51
N ASN A 133 23.41 12.82 -9.04
CA ASN A 133 24.37 11.71 -8.90
C ASN A 133 23.91 10.67 -7.87
N TYR A 134 23.33 11.13 -6.76
CA TYR A 134 22.76 10.25 -5.73
C TYR A 134 21.60 9.42 -6.27
N LEU A 135 20.69 10.05 -7.02
CA LEU A 135 19.52 9.37 -7.57
C LEU A 135 19.90 8.25 -8.54
N ASP A 136 20.88 8.50 -9.41
CA ASP A 136 21.37 7.51 -10.36
C ASP A 136 22.09 6.34 -9.66
N GLN A 137 22.87 6.64 -8.62
CA GLN A 137 23.50 5.61 -7.78
C GLN A 137 22.46 4.77 -7.03
N TYR A 138 21.45 5.41 -6.43
CA TYR A 138 20.35 4.72 -5.74
C TYR A 138 19.61 3.76 -6.67
N LEU A 139 19.26 4.20 -7.87
CA LEU A 139 18.58 3.37 -8.87
C LEU A 139 19.46 2.22 -9.36
N LYS A 140 20.78 2.44 -9.50
CA LYS A 140 21.74 1.40 -9.87
C LYS A 140 21.84 0.31 -8.79
N LEU A 141 21.92 0.70 -7.52
CA LEU A 141 22.03 -0.24 -6.39
C LEU A 141 20.70 -0.99 -6.14
N THR A 142 19.58 -0.29 -6.23
CA THR A 142 18.25 -0.87 -5.94
C THR A 142 17.73 -1.71 -7.10
N GLY A 143 18.04 -1.30 -8.34
CA GLY A 143 17.61 -1.94 -9.57
C GLY A 143 16.08 -2.13 -9.64
N LYS A 144 15.64 -3.29 -10.15
CA LYS A 144 14.22 -3.60 -10.36
C LYS A 144 13.38 -3.65 -9.07
N LYS A 145 14.00 -3.70 -7.87
CA LYS A 145 13.26 -3.67 -6.60
C LYS A 145 12.47 -2.37 -6.44
N VAL A 146 12.97 -1.27 -7.01
CA VAL A 146 12.34 0.05 -6.95
C VAL A 146 10.93 0.06 -7.57
N LEU A 147 10.67 -0.85 -8.52
CA LEU A 147 9.38 -1.00 -9.20
C LEU A 147 8.31 -1.67 -8.34
N ARG A 148 8.68 -2.19 -7.15
CA ARG A 148 7.76 -2.90 -6.27
C ARG A 148 7.04 -1.97 -5.28
N SER A 149 7.53 -0.74 -5.11
CA SER A 149 7.01 0.24 -4.15
C SER A 149 6.34 1.43 -4.84
N VAL A 150 5.31 1.96 -4.20
CA VAL A 150 4.72 3.26 -4.59
C VAL A 150 5.71 4.37 -4.25
N GLY A 151 5.93 5.30 -5.17
CA GLY A 151 6.94 6.35 -4.98
C GLY A 151 8.39 5.94 -5.22
N ALA A 152 8.65 4.67 -5.55
CA ALA A 152 10.00 4.18 -5.87
C ALA A 152 11.02 4.24 -4.70
N TYR A 153 10.57 4.15 -3.45
CA TYR A 153 11.44 4.00 -2.28
C TYR A 153 10.83 3.07 -1.23
N THR A 154 11.65 2.59 -0.29
CA THR A 154 11.26 1.79 0.88
C THR A 154 11.81 2.46 2.13
N ILE A 155 10.98 2.60 3.17
CA ILE A 155 11.43 3.09 4.48
C ILE A 155 12.13 1.96 5.26
N GLU A 156 11.70 0.73 5.04
CA GLU A 156 12.11 -0.45 5.81
C GLU A 156 13.51 -0.99 5.45
N GLY A 157 14.18 -0.40 4.45
CA GLY A 157 15.38 -0.97 3.80
C GLY A 157 15.01 -1.90 2.65
#